data_AF-A0A4Q1ARM8-F1
#
_entry.id   AF-A0A4Q1ARM8-F1
#
_cell.length_a   1.000
_cell.length_b   1.000
_cell.length_c   1.000
_cell.angle_alpha   90.00
_cell.angle_beta   90.00
_cell.angle_gamma   90.00
#
_symmetry.space_group_name_H-M   'P 1'
#
loop_
_entity.id
_entity.type
_entity.pdbx_description
1 polymer ?
#
loop_
_entity_poly.entity_id
_entity_poly.type
_entity_poly.pdbx_seq_one_letter_code
_entity_poly.pdbx_strand_id
1 'polypeptide(L)'
;MNKTIEILFNDLVFEFSDSNENYNVVYKLISQYHISDSIWKNKITKSIKKALKLDCKKTALRELKILLNKCLEKNFETKAISAFPYPGGKNKMKKELNYALEVLNEDKTEIGEKFEIYADIFFGAGGSLISMSDKLSEIGIKKVIVNELNKTIINIHKLIKEKPNQLIDAFSNLIKTKVVSKFGRIFLEKEEYEILASELKEEVHNLEKNNERGVETAIRFILLQCIQYSSNYTPKVTFEVSNFSNKIYSSEKIVEVISSFSNRIKKIHSIYNKFDIEFKCEDAWEVLQQYKKNKNILFNIDIIYVVEDNTPIENFSSNYFEELQSKDIPLARTNYGVKKFDSIKYIKELKYINCIYNNNAHPAIEYYRRKFGLEKLIFTRVETSSSIEKGAYRHTANEYIVFGLKNN
;
A
#
# COMPACT_ATOMS: atom_id res chain seq x y z
N MET A 1 19.93 13.06 6.51
CA MET A 1 20.10 12.84 5.06
C MET A 1 19.41 11.53 4.70
N ASN A 2 18.61 11.49 3.63
CA ASN A 2 17.99 10.25 3.15
C ASN A 2 19.06 9.40 2.42
N LYS A 3 19.50 8.29 3.02
CA LYS A 3 20.57 7.43 2.49
C LYS A 3 20.26 6.83 1.12
N THR A 4 18.98 6.66 0.77
CA THR A 4 18.56 6.18 -0.56
C THR A 4 18.78 7.25 -1.63
N ILE A 5 18.55 8.52 -1.26
CA ILE A 5 18.88 9.66 -2.10
C ILE A 5 20.41 9.87 -2.15
N GLU A 6 21.13 9.56 -1.09
CA GLU A 6 22.60 9.59 -1.11
C GLU A 6 23.19 8.66 -2.18
N ILE A 7 22.61 7.47 -2.44
CA ILE A 7 23.04 6.56 -3.52
C ILE A 7 22.69 7.10 -4.91
N LEU A 8 21.49 7.69 -5.06
CA LEU A 8 21.10 8.43 -6.26
C LEU A 8 22.11 9.53 -6.65
N PHE A 9 22.91 10.04 -5.71
CA PHE A 9 23.78 11.20 -5.92
C PHE A 9 25.28 10.97 -5.70
N ASN A 10 25.66 10.02 -4.86
CA ASN A 10 27.06 9.68 -4.58
C ASN A 10 27.56 8.58 -5.50
N ASP A 11 26.70 7.74 -6.06
CA ASP A 11 27.11 6.69 -7.00
C ASP A 11 26.77 7.07 -8.45
N LEU A 12 25.57 7.61 -8.75
CA LEU A 12 25.23 8.02 -10.14
C LEU A 12 25.86 9.31 -10.65
N VAL A 13 26.29 10.21 -9.78
CA VAL A 13 26.92 11.46 -10.23
C VAL A 13 28.45 11.35 -10.18
N PHE A 14 28.99 10.23 -9.68
CA PHE A 14 30.43 10.09 -9.45
C PHE A 14 31.10 8.91 -10.16
N GLU A 15 30.36 8.00 -10.81
CA GLU A 15 30.95 7.12 -11.84
C GLU A 15 30.96 7.73 -13.25
N PHE A 16 30.31 8.88 -13.46
CA PHE A 16 30.34 9.59 -14.75
C PHE A 16 31.40 10.68 -14.73
N SER A 17 32.49 10.40 -15.44
CA SER A 17 33.62 11.29 -15.71
C SER A 17 33.20 12.63 -16.33
N ASP A 18 34.15 13.58 -16.30
CA ASP A 18 34.19 15.02 -16.66
C ASP A 18 33.42 15.55 -17.91
N SER A 19 32.31 14.98 -18.36
CA SER A 19 31.60 15.39 -19.58
C SER A 19 30.35 16.26 -19.33
N ASN A 20 30.01 17.11 -20.32
CA ASN A 20 28.82 17.96 -20.36
C ASN A 20 27.49 17.19 -20.38
N GLU A 21 27.50 15.87 -20.60
CA GLU A 21 26.29 15.02 -20.62
C GLU A 21 25.63 14.90 -19.23
N ASN A 22 26.41 15.08 -18.16
CA ASN A 22 25.96 14.99 -16.77
C ASN A 22 24.87 16.00 -16.40
N TYR A 23 24.93 17.20 -17.00
CA TYR A 23 23.92 18.23 -16.77
C TYR A 23 22.62 17.92 -17.51
N ASN A 24 22.68 17.22 -18.65
CA ASN A 24 21.50 16.83 -19.41
C ASN A 24 20.65 15.80 -18.67
N VAL A 25 21.24 14.89 -17.89
CA VAL A 25 20.49 13.96 -17.01
C VAL A 25 19.78 14.71 -15.89
N VAL A 26 20.44 15.69 -15.27
CA VAL A 26 19.84 16.56 -14.25
C VAL A 26 18.75 17.45 -14.86
N TYR A 27 18.94 17.97 -16.08
CA TYR A 27 17.91 18.73 -16.81
C TYR A 27 16.75 17.83 -17.25
N LYS A 28 16.97 16.58 -17.65
CA LYS A 28 15.93 15.57 -17.93
C LYS A 28 15.11 15.27 -16.67
N LEU A 29 15.78 15.06 -15.53
CA LEU A 29 15.17 14.93 -14.21
C LEU A 29 14.28 16.14 -13.88
N ILE A 30 14.77 17.37 -14.12
CA ILE A 30 14.00 18.60 -13.87
C ILE A 30 12.81 18.74 -14.84
N SER A 31 12.98 18.37 -16.11
CA SER A 31 11.96 18.52 -17.15
C SER A 31 10.87 17.45 -17.09
N GLN A 32 11.22 16.19 -16.77
CA GLN A 32 10.29 15.07 -16.72
C GLN A 32 9.47 15.05 -15.43
N TYR A 33 10.04 15.43 -14.28
CA TYR A 33 9.32 15.40 -13.00
C TYR A 33 8.45 16.63 -12.71
N HIS A 34 8.18 17.46 -13.71
CA HIS A 34 7.37 18.68 -13.58
C HIS A 34 7.63 19.39 -12.24
N ILE A 35 8.90 19.78 -11.98
CA ILE A 35 9.20 20.74 -10.91
C ILE A 35 8.56 22.07 -11.33
N SER A 36 7.24 22.15 -11.17
CA SER A 36 6.36 23.25 -11.56
C SER A 36 6.46 24.41 -10.57
N ASP A 37 7.04 24.16 -9.40
CA ASP A 37 7.45 25.19 -8.45
C ASP A 37 8.66 25.95 -9.04
N SER A 38 8.36 27.06 -9.70
CA SER A 38 9.33 27.95 -10.39
C SER A 38 10.51 28.34 -9.50
N ILE A 39 10.31 28.35 -8.18
CA ILE A 39 11.33 28.64 -7.17
C ILE A 39 12.41 27.55 -7.13
N TRP A 40 12.03 26.27 -7.16
CA TRP A 40 12.98 25.15 -7.11
C TRP A 40 13.73 25.00 -8.43
N LYS A 41 13.02 25.11 -9.56
CA LYS A 41 13.63 25.14 -10.89
C LYS A 41 14.70 26.23 -10.98
N ASN A 42 14.40 27.45 -10.53
CA ASN A 42 15.35 28.56 -10.52
C ASN A 42 16.55 28.34 -9.59
N LYS A 43 16.34 27.81 -8.38
CA LYS A 43 17.43 27.50 -7.43
C LYS A 43 18.37 26.40 -7.96
N ILE A 44 17.81 25.36 -8.57
CA ILE A 44 18.56 24.25 -9.16
C ILE A 44 19.34 24.72 -10.39
N THR A 45 18.69 25.43 -11.33
CA THR A 45 19.36 25.98 -12.52
C THR A 45 20.46 26.99 -12.16
N LYS A 46 20.26 27.83 -11.14
CA LYS A 46 21.29 28.78 -10.67
C LYS A 46 22.49 28.05 -10.07
N SER A 47 22.27 26.96 -9.34
CA SER A 47 23.34 26.14 -8.76
C SER A 47 24.11 25.36 -9.83
N ILE A 48 23.42 24.83 -10.86
CA ILE A 48 24.04 24.22 -12.05
C ILE A 48 24.91 25.24 -12.80
N LYS A 49 24.37 26.44 -13.06
CA LYS A 49 25.14 27.51 -13.73
C LYS A 49 26.35 27.97 -12.92
N LYS A 50 26.27 27.96 -11.57
CA LYS A 50 27.38 28.24 -10.67
C LYS A 50 28.44 27.13 -10.70
N ALA A 51 28.01 25.86 -10.77
CA ALA A 51 28.89 24.69 -10.91
C ALA A 51 29.63 24.66 -12.25
N LEU A 52 28.97 25.09 -13.33
CA LEU A 52 29.54 25.17 -14.68
C LEU A 52 30.52 26.33 -14.87
N LYS A 53 30.40 27.41 -14.08
CA LYS A 53 31.20 28.64 -14.23
C LYS A 53 32.43 28.71 -13.33
N LEU A 54 32.48 27.92 -12.27
CA LEU A 54 33.57 27.94 -11.30
C LEU A 54 34.21 26.55 -11.26
N ASP A 55 35.53 26.51 -11.21
CA ASP A 55 36.32 25.30 -10.90
C ASP A 55 36.00 24.72 -9.50
N CYS A 56 35.06 25.32 -8.78
CA CYS A 56 34.44 24.85 -7.54
C CYS A 56 33.37 23.75 -7.78
N LYS A 57 33.63 22.81 -8.69
CA LYS A 57 32.72 21.69 -9.03
C LYS A 57 32.20 20.96 -7.78
N LYS A 58 33.06 20.67 -6.79
CA LYS A 58 32.69 19.94 -5.56
C LYS A 58 31.68 20.68 -4.67
N THR A 59 31.86 21.99 -4.43
CA THR A 59 30.98 22.77 -3.53
C THR A 59 29.62 23.02 -4.17
N ALA A 60 29.61 23.36 -5.46
CA ALA A 60 28.36 23.59 -6.19
C ALA A 60 27.58 22.27 -6.39
N LEU A 61 28.27 21.14 -6.55
CA LEU A 61 27.65 19.82 -6.56
C LEU A 61 27.05 19.45 -5.20
N ARG A 62 27.71 19.79 -4.09
CA ARG A 62 27.16 19.62 -2.74
C ARG A 62 25.91 20.50 -2.51
N GLU A 63 25.92 21.74 -2.96
CA GLU A 63 24.75 22.63 -2.91
C GLU A 63 23.59 22.10 -3.78
N LEU A 64 23.90 21.61 -4.99
CA LEU A 64 22.94 20.98 -5.90
C LEU A 64 22.30 19.72 -5.29
N LYS A 65 23.11 18.86 -4.64
CA LYS A 65 22.64 17.69 -3.89
C LYS A 65 21.66 18.11 -2.80
N ILE A 66 21.99 19.10 -1.98
CA ILE A 66 21.10 19.59 -0.91
C ILE A 66 19.78 20.14 -1.48
N LEU A 67 19.84 20.87 -2.59
CA LEU A 67 18.66 21.48 -3.21
C LEU A 67 17.77 20.45 -3.91
N LEU A 68 18.35 19.48 -4.64
CA LEU A 68 17.56 18.43 -5.26
C LEU A 68 16.97 17.50 -4.21
N ASN A 69 17.70 17.19 -3.14
CA ASN A 69 17.18 16.40 -2.02
C ASN A 69 15.95 17.08 -1.40
N LYS A 70 16.04 18.37 -1.09
CA LYS A 70 14.89 19.14 -0.57
C LYS A 70 13.74 19.21 -1.56
N CYS A 71 14.03 19.28 -2.86
CA CYS A 71 13.01 19.30 -3.91
C CYS A 71 12.31 17.93 -4.06
N LEU A 72 13.06 16.83 -4.07
CA LEU A 72 12.53 15.47 -4.15
C LEU A 72 11.78 15.11 -2.86
N GLU A 73 12.31 15.47 -1.69
CA GLU A 73 11.64 15.33 -0.39
C GLU A 73 10.28 16.07 -0.41
N LYS A 74 10.27 17.36 -0.77
CA LYS A 74 9.03 18.16 -0.86
C LYS A 74 8.04 17.63 -1.90
N ASN A 75 8.52 17.19 -3.07
CA ASN A 75 7.64 16.73 -4.16
C ASN A 75 7.07 15.33 -3.94
N PHE A 76 7.78 14.45 -3.23
CA PHE A 76 7.38 13.07 -3.01
C PHE A 76 6.86 12.77 -1.59
N GLU A 77 6.92 13.73 -0.66
CA GLU A 77 6.31 13.62 0.68
C GLU A 77 4.79 13.35 0.67
N THR A 78 4.11 13.61 -0.46
CA THR A 78 2.66 13.85 -0.45
C THR A 78 1.78 12.80 -1.14
N LYS A 79 2.31 11.80 -1.88
CA LYS A 79 1.44 11.06 -2.83
C LYS A 79 1.04 9.61 -2.48
N ALA A 80 1.75 8.88 -1.61
CA ALA A 80 1.26 7.59 -1.09
C ALA A 80 2.04 7.13 0.16
N ILE A 81 1.32 6.81 1.25
CA ILE A 81 1.91 6.42 2.54
C ILE A 81 1.96 4.88 2.71
N SER A 82 1.37 4.07 1.82
CA SER A 82 1.48 2.61 1.94
C SER A 82 2.91 2.13 1.68
N ALA A 83 3.37 1.10 2.39
CA ALA A 83 4.74 0.58 2.29
C ALA A 83 5.12 0.22 0.83
N PHE A 84 4.18 -0.39 0.12
CA PHE A 84 4.28 -0.78 -1.27
C PHE A 84 2.88 -0.68 -1.93
N PRO A 85 2.81 -0.69 -3.28
CA PRO A 85 1.53 -0.80 -3.99
C PRO A 85 0.85 -2.12 -3.67
N TYR A 86 -0.45 -2.08 -3.36
CA TYR A 86 -1.24 -3.28 -3.07
C TYR A 86 -2.69 -3.09 -3.50
N PRO A 87 -3.35 -4.17 -3.96
CA PRO A 87 -4.79 -4.16 -4.25
C PRO A 87 -5.60 -3.68 -3.05
N GLY A 88 -6.72 -2.99 -3.30
CA GLY A 88 -7.63 -2.57 -2.22
C GLY A 88 -7.14 -1.38 -1.37
N GLY A 89 -5.98 -0.78 -1.66
CA GLY A 89 -5.39 0.28 -0.84
C GLY A 89 -6.35 1.41 -0.44
N LYS A 90 -6.47 1.64 0.88
CA LYS A 90 -7.44 2.55 1.52
C LYS A 90 -7.01 4.00 1.73
N ASN A 91 -5.80 4.36 1.32
CA ASN A 91 -5.31 5.75 1.43
C ASN A 91 -6.26 6.78 0.77
N LYS A 92 -6.95 6.38 -0.30
CA LYS A 92 -7.92 7.21 -1.03
C LYS A 92 -9.27 7.39 -0.30
N MET A 93 -9.54 6.55 0.71
CA MET A 93 -10.79 6.52 1.50
C MET A 93 -10.58 7.09 2.90
N LYS A 94 -9.51 7.89 3.09
CA LYS A 94 -9.16 8.45 4.40
C LYS A 94 -10.32 9.22 5.01
N LYS A 95 -11.04 10.02 4.23
CA LYS A 95 -12.13 10.85 4.76
C LYS A 95 -13.29 9.98 5.25
N GLU A 96 -13.70 9.04 4.41
CA GLU A 96 -14.85 8.16 4.64
C GLU A 96 -14.60 7.20 5.80
N LEU A 97 -13.40 6.63 5.90
CA LEU A 97 -13.01 5.76 7.02
C LEU A 97 -12.93 6.53 8.35
N ASN A 98 -12.41 7.76 8.34
CA ASN A 98 -12.37 8.58 9.56
C ASN A 98 -13.78 9.00 9.99
N TYR A 99 -14.68 9.31 9.05
CA TYR A 99 -16.09 9.59 9.37
C TYR A 99 -16.78 8.37 10.01
N ALA A 100 -16.64 7.19 9.42
CA ALA A 100 -17.22 5.96 10.00
C ALA A 100 -16.70 5.72 11.43
N LEU A 101 -15.40 5.95 11.65
CA LEU A 101 -14.78 5.84 12.97
C LEU A 101 -15.30 6.88 13.98
N GLU A 102 -15.55 8.12 13.54
CA GLU A 102 -16.12 9.18 14.36
C GLU A 102 -17.53 8.81 14.85
N VAL A 103 -18.42 8.43 13.92
CA VAL A 103 -19.79 8.00 14.26
C VAL A 103 -19.78 6.82 15.23
N LEU A 104 -19.00 5.78 14.93
CA LEU A 104 -18.89 4.61 15.82
C LEU A 104 -18.39 4.98 17.22
N ASN A 105 -17.46 5.93 17.33
CA ASN A 105 -16.91 6.35 18.61
C ASN A 105 -17.94 7.17 19.41
N GLU A 106 -18.71 8.02 18.75
CA GLU A 106 -19.82 8.76 19.36
C GLU A 106 -20.85 7.78 19.92
N ASP A 107 -21.38 6.88 19.09
CA ASP A 107 -22.33 5.83 19.51
C ASP A 107 -21.80 5.00 20.69
N LYS A 108 -20.51 4.65 20.64
CA LYS A 108 -19.86 3.84 21.68
C LYS A 108 -19.75 4.60 23.00
N THR A 109 -19.50 5.90 22.93
CA THR A 109 -19.36 6.77 24.10
C THR A 109 -20.72 7.07 24.72
N GLU A 110 -21.79 7.22 23.92
CA GLU A 110 -23.16 7.43 24.41
C GLU A 110 -23.64 6.29 25.33
N ILE A 111 -23.23 5.06 25.04
CA ILE A 111 -23.52 3.89 25.90
C ILE A 111 -22.52 3.71 27.04
N GLY A 112 -21.63 4.69 27.29
CA GLY A 112 -20.65 4.69 28.37
C GLY A 112 -19.48 3.73 28.17
N GLU A 113 -19.25 3.25 26.95
CA GLU A 113 -18.15 2.35 26.61
C GLU A 113 -17.08 3.05 25.75
N LYS A 114 -15.95 2.38 25.51
CA LYS A 114 -14.85 2.92 24.71
C LYS A 114 -14.22 1.80 23.88
N PHE A 115 -13.66 2.16 22.73
CA PHE A 115 -12.75 1.26 22.04
C PHE A 115 -11.35 1.35 22.64
N GLU A 116 -10.72 0.20 22.85
CA GLU A 116 -9.34 0.11 23.34
C GLU A 116 -8.43 -0.61 22.34
N ILE A 117 -9.04 -1.43 21.47
CA ILE A 117 -8.36 -2.31 20.53
C ILE A 117 -8.94 -2.08 19.14
N TYR A 118 -8.06 -1.91 18.14
CA TYR A 118 -8.43 -1.94 16.73
C TYR A 118 -7.84 -3.19 16.09
N ALA A 119 -8.65 -3.98 15.38
CA ALA A 119 -8.22 -5.18 14.70
C ALA A 119 -8.43 -5.08 13.20
N ASP A 120 -7.33 -5.02 12.44
CA ASP A 120 -7.34 -5.07 10.98
C ASP A 120 -6.96 -6.48 10.54
N ILE A 121 -7.97 -7.31 10.30
CA ILE A 121 -7.79 -8.77 10.13
C ILE A 121 -7.45 -9.19 8.69
N PHE A 122 -7.49 -8.24 7.75
CA PHE A 122 -7.05 -8.35 6.35
C PHE A 122 -6.09 -7.19 6.02
N PHE A 123 -4.92 -7.19 6.67
CA PHE A 123 -4.08 -6.00 6.76
C PHE A 123 -3.47 -5.55 5.42
N GLY A 124 -3.09 -6.48 4.54
CA GLY A 124 -2.48 -6.17 3.24
C GLY A 124 -1.27 -5.24 3.39
N ALA A 125 -1.27 -4.10 2.71
CA ALA A 125 -0.21 -3.08 2.83
C ALA A 125 -0.43 -2.03 3.94
N GLY A 126 -1.38 -2.25 4.85
CA GLY A 126 -1.64 -1.41 6.02
C GLY A 126 -2.39 -0.10 5.73
N GLY A 127 -3.07 -0.02 4.58
CA GLY A 127 -3.74 1.21 4.13
C GLY A 127 -4.79 1.76 5.10
N SER A 128 -5.59 0.87 5.72
CA SER A 128 -6.67 1.25 6.65
C SER A 128 -6.09 1.86 7.92
N LEU A 129 -5.18 1.14 8.59
CA LEU A 129 -4.50 1.63 9.79
C LEU A 129 -3.78 2.96 9.53
N ILE A 130 -3.04 3.09 8.43
CA ILE A 130 -2.34 4.34 8.07
C ILE A 130 -3.35 5.49 7.91
N SER A 131 -4.47 5.24 7.24
CA SER A 131 -5.49 6.25 6.95
C SER A 131 -6.21 6.74 8.20
N MET A 132 -6.46 5.85 9.16
CA MET A 132 -7.18 6.15 10.40
C MET A 132 -6.27 6.44 11.60
N SER A 133 -4.94 6.33 11.45
CA SER A 133 -3.99 6.32 12.59
C SER A 133 -4.11 7.51 13.55
N ASP A 134 -4.31 8.74 13.04
CA ASP A 134 -4.48 9.92 13.90
C ASP A 134 -5.77 9.81 14.71
N LYS A 135 -6.89 9.49 14.06
CA LYS A 135 -8.20 9.34 14.72
C LYS A 135 -8.24 8.18 15.70
N LEU A 136 -7.68 7.02 15.35
CA LEU A 136 -7.55 5.88 16.26
C LEU A 136 -6.81 6.28 17.55
N SER A 137 -5.74 7.07 17.41
CA SER A 137 -5.01 7.60 18.57
C SER A 137 -5.85 8.62 19.37
N GLU A 138 -6.60 9.50 18.70
CA GLU A 138 -7.47 10.49 19.35
C GLU A 138 -8.57 9.84 20.19
N ILE A 139 -9.20 8.77 19.69
CA ILE A 139 -10.27 8.05 20.41
C ILE A 139 -9.74 7.11 21.50
N GLY A 140 -8.43 7.02 21.68
CA GLY A 140 -7.81 6.26 22.77
C GLY A 140 -7.52 4.79 22.48
N ILE A 141 -7.47 4.36 21.21
CA ILE A 141 -6.96 3.03 20.85
C ILE A 141 -5.50 2.92 21.28
N LYS A 142 -5.18 1.90 22.08
CA LYS A 142 -3.81 1.64 22.55
C LYS A 142 -3.20 0.43 21.86
N LYS A 143 -4.01 -0.60 21.63
CA LYS A 143 -3.58 -1.86 21.03
C LYS A 143 -4.13 -1.98 19.62
N VAL A 144 -3.28 -2.43 18.70
CA VAL A 144 -3.67 -2.75 17.33
C VAL A 144 -3.32 -4.20 17.04
N ILE A 145 -4.28 -4.97 16.57
CA ILE A 145 -4.06 -6.34 16.08
C ILE A 145 -4.05 -6.25 14.55
N VAL A 146 -2.97 -6.68 13.93
CA VAL A 146 -2.88 -6.78 12.48
C VAL A 146 -2.73 -8.24 12.08
N ASN A 147 -3.57 -8.71 11.17
CA ASN A 147 -3.46 -10.05 10.62
C ASN A 147 -3.30 -10.01 9.10
N GLU A 148 -2.37 -10.80 8.60
CA GLU A 148 -2.19 -11.04 7.18
C GLU A 148 -1.75 -12.49 6.99
N LEU A 149 -2.42 -13.20 6.10
CA LEU A 149 -2.17 -14.62 5.85
C LEU A 149 -0.82 -14.83 5.12
N ASN A 150 -0.39 -13.85 4.31
CA ASN A 150 0.92 -13.89 3.67
C ASN A 150 2.06 -13.59 4.67
N LYS A 151 2.86 -14.63 4.96
CA LYS A 151 4.04 -14.59 5.84
C LYS A 151 5.08 -13.53 5.45
N THR A 152 5.27 -13.26 4.16
CA THR A 152 6.23 -12.25 3.67
C THR A 152 5.71 -10.84 3.93
N ILE A 153 4.43 -10.58 3.65
CA ILE A 153 3.79 -9.27 3.88
C ILE A 153 3.77 -8.93 5.36
N ILE A 154 3.32 -9.85 6.22
CA ILE A 154 3.31 -9.58 7.66
C ILE A 154 4.74 -9.32 8.18
N ASN A 155 5.74 -10.02 7.65
CA ASN A 155 7.12 -9.81 8.08
C ASN A 155 7.70 -8.48 7.58
N ILE A 156 7.30 -8.00 6.40
CA ILE A 156 7.63 -6.64 5.95
C ILE A 156 7.16 -5.62 7.00
N HIS A 157 5.93 -5.74 7.49
CA HIS A 157 5.40 -4.82 8.49
C HIS A 157 6.10 -4.91 9.85
N LYS A 158 6.45 -6.12 10.30
CA LYS A 158 7.30 -6.32 11.49
C LYS A 158 8.64 -5.59 11.34
N LEU A 159 9.31 -5.79 10.20
CA LEU A 159 10.58 -5.14 9.91
C LEU A 159 10.47 -3.60 9.83
N ILE A 160 9.35 -3.06 9.34
CA ILE A 160 9.10 -1.60 9.37
C ILE A 160 8.99 -1.10 10.81
N LYS A 161 8.31 -1.83 11.70
CA LYS A 161 8.20 -1.45 13.11
C LYS A 161 9.54 -1.56 13.83
N GLU A 162 10.25 -2.67 13.65
CA GLU A 162 11.41 -3.04 14.49
C GLU A 162 12.75 -2.57 13.92
N LYS A 163 12.91 -2.59 12.60
CA LYS A 163 14.19 -2.42 11.90
C LYS A 163 14.11 -1.46 10.70
N PRO A 164 13.49 -0.27 10.83
CA PRO A 164 13.28 0.65 9.71
C PRO A 164 14.58 1.08 9.03
N ASN A 165 15.63 1.36 9.82
CA ASN A 165 16.92 1.79 9.28
C ASN A 165 17.63 0.68 8.50
N GLN A 166 17.54 -0.58 8.96
CA GLN A 166 18.13 -1.71 8.24
C GLN A 166 17.42 -1.93 6.90
N LEU A 167 16.07 -1.82 6.87
CA LEU A 167 15.32 -1.87 5.62
C LEU A 167 15.74 -0.77 4.64
N ILE A 168 15.89 0.46 5.14
CA ILE A 168 16.31 1.62 4.32
C ILE A 168 17.71 1.41 3.76
N ASP A 169 18.66 0.99 4.60
CA ASP A 169 20.04 0.78 4.21
C ASP A 169 20.14 -0.35 3.17
N ALA A 170 19.47 -1.47 3.42
CA ALA A 170 19.48 -2.62 2.52
C ALA A 170 18.78 -2.32 1.19
N PHE A 171 17.64 -1.60 1.21
CA PHE A 171 16.97 -1.16 -0.02
C PHE A 171 17.89 -0.25 -0.85
N SER A 172 18.58 0.68 -0.19
CA SER A 172 19.54 1.56 -0.84
C SER A 172 20.68 0.73 -1.48
N ASN A 173 21.23 -0.23 -0.76
CA ASN A 173 22.26 -1.14 -1.29
C ASN A 173 21.77 -2.01 -2.46
N LEU A 174 20.52 -2.47 -2.42
CA LEU A 174 19.89 -3.19 -3.53
C LEU A 174 19.83 -2.32 -4.79
N ILE A 175 19.42 -1.05 -4.66
CA ILE A 175 19.42 -0.11 -5.78
C ILE A 175 20.84 0.10 -6.31
N LYS A 176 21.83 0.31 -5.43
CA LYS A 176 23.22 0.46 -5.85
C LYS A 176 23.70 -0.74 -6.66
N THR A 177 23.50 -1.95 -6.15
CA THR A 177 24.07 -3.17 -6.73
C THR A 177 23.29 -3.70 -7.94
N LYS A 178 21.96 -3.77 -7.86
CA LYS A 178 21.11 -4.37 -8.90
C LYS A 178 20.65 -3.39 -9.97
N VAL A 179 20.70 -2.08 -9.70
CA VAL A 179 20.28 -1.05 -10.66
C VAL A 179 21.49 -0.27 -11.15
N VAL A 180 22.18 0.46 -10.26
CA VAL A 180 23.25 1.38 -10.65
C VAL A 180 24.47 0.65 -11.20
N SER A 181 25.09 -0.24 -10.42
CA SER A 181 26.31 -0.94 -10.85
C SER A 181 26.10 -1.83 -12.07
N LYS A 182 24.88 -2.35 -12.27
CA LYS A 182 24.57 -3.25 -13.37
C LYS A 182 24.26 -2.52 -14.68
N PHE A 183 23.43 -1.49 -14.63
CA PHE A 183 22.95 -0.79 -15.83
C PHE A 183 23.61 0.59 -16.03
N GLY A 184 24.45 1.03 -15.10
CA GLY A 184 25.08 2.35 -15.08
C GLY A 184 24.14 3.51 -14.74
N ARG A 185 22.83 3.27 -14.63
CA ARG A 185 21.81 4.32 -14.45
C ARG A 185 20.60 3.84 -13.67
N ILE A 186 19.82 4.77 -13.12
CA ILE A 186 18.55 4.48 -12.43
C ILE A 186 17.37 4.54 -13.40
N PHE A 187 17.50 5.31 -14.47
CA PHE A 187 16.52 5.36 -15.56
C PHE A 187 16.76 4.18 -16.48
N LEU A 188 16.07 3.08 -16.18
CA LEU A 188 16.14 1.90 -17.02
C LEU A 188 15.19 2.03 -18.22
N GLU A 189 15.57 1.40 -19.32
CA GLU A 189 14.67 1.12 -20.45
C GLU A 189 13.74 -0.04 -20.09
N LYS A 190 12.67 -0.23 -20.88
CA LYS A 190 11.65 -1.25 -20.61
C LYS A 190 12.26 -2.65 -20.46
N GLU A 191 13.16 -3.02 -21.37
CA GLU A 191 13.83 -4.33 -21.41
C GLU A 191 14.72 -4.53 -20.18
N GLU A 192 15.37 -3.48 -19.70
CA GLU A 192 16.19 -3.50 -18.49
C GLU A 192 15.33 -3.69 -17.23
N TYR A 193 14.12 -3.11 -17.19
CA TYR A 193 13.15 -3.42 -16.13
C TYR A 193 12.65 -4.86 -16.17
N GLU A 194 12.42 -5.42 -17.36
CA GLU A 194 11.99 -6.82 -17.51
C GLU A 194 13.07 -7.78 -16.99
N ILE A 195 14.34 -7.49 -17.25
CA ILE A 195 15.49 -8.22 -16.68
C ILE A 195 15.50 -8.10 -15.16
N LEU A 196 15.46 -6.87 -14.62
CA LEU A 196 15.48 -6.64 -13.17
C LEU A 196 14.30 -7.34 -12.46
N ALA A 197 13.09 -7.24 -13.02
CA ALA A 197 11.91 -7.86 -12.44
C ALA A 197 12.00 -9.40 -12.44
N SER A 198 12.56 -9.99 -13.50
CA SER A 198 12.74 -11.43 -13.61
C SER A 198 13.72 -11.96 -12.56
N GLU A 199 14.85 -11.27 -12.37
CA GLU A 199 15.86 -11.62 -11.36
C GLU A 199 15.31 -11.49 -9.94
N LEU A 200 14.67 -10.35 -9.62
CA LEU A 200 14.08 -10.13 -8.31
C LEU A 200 12.99 -11.16 -7.99
N LYS A 201 12.19 -11.54 -8.99
CA LYS A 201 11.16 -12.57 -8.85
C LYS A 201 11.76 -13.93 -8.49
N GLU A 202 12.81 -14.35 -9.20
CA GLU A 202 13.51 -15.59 -8.90
C GLU A 202 14.12 -15.56 -7.49
N GLU A 203 14.79 -14.46 -7.13
CA GLU A 203 15.38 -14.28 -5.81
C GLU A 203 14.34 -14.34 -4.68
N VAL A 204 13.20 -13.65 -4.82
CA VAL A 204 12.12 -13.70 -3.83
C VAL A 204 11.55 -15.11 -3.71
N HIS A 205 11.30 -15.80 -4.83
CA HIS A 205 10.81 -17.17 -4.78
C HIS A 205 11.79 -18.12 -4.08
N ASN A 206 13.09 -18.00 -4.35
CA ASN A 206 14.10 -18.85 -3.73
C ASN A 206 14.20 -18.60 -2.22
N LEU A 207 14.19 -17.33 -1.81
CA LEU A 207 14.17 -16.94 -0.39
C LEU A 207 12.90 -17.46 0.32
N GLU A 208 11.72 -17.30 -0.28
CA GLU A 208 10.47 -17.78 0.31
C GLU A 208 10.39 -19.31 0.42
N LYS A 209 10.88 -20.03 -0.59
CA LYS A 209 11.01 -21.50 -0.57
C LYS A 209 11.94 -21.99 0.54
N ASN A 210 13.01 -21.24 0.81
CA ASN A 210 13.95 -21.53 1.89
C ASN A 210 13.48 -21.01 3.25
N ASN A 211 12.25 -20.48 3.34
CA ASN A 211 11.70 -19.87 4.55
C ASN A 211 12.48 -18.63 5.04
N GLU A 212 13.29 -18.02 4.17
CA GLU A 212 14.05 -16.81 4.44
C GLU A 212 13.20 -15.59 4.12
N ARG A 213 12.57 -14.98 5.13
CA ARG A 213 11.68 -13.81 4.95
C ARG A 213 12.22 -12.51 5.55
N GLY A 214 13.53 -12.41 5.74
CA GLY A 214 14.20 -11.27 6.38
C GLY A 214 14.21 -9.97 5.56
N VAL A 215 15.11 -9.06 5.95
CA VAL A 215 15.28 -7.73 5.31
C VAL A 215 15.51 -7.85 3.81
N GLU A 216 16.35 -8.78 3.37
CA GLU A 216 16.69 -8.98 1.96
C GLU A 216 15.47 -9.41 1.11
N THR A 217 14.62 -10.28 1.64
CA THR A 217 13.36 -10.71 1.01
C THR A 217 12.38 -9.54 0.92
N ALA A 218 12.24 -8.78 2.02
CA ALA A 218 11.34 -7.64 2.12
C ALA A 218 11.66 -6.54 1.08
N ILE A 219 12.92 -6.13 0.96
CA ILE A 219 13.30 -5.05 0.03
C ILE A 219 13.11 -5.45 -1.44
N ARG A 220 13.38 -6.72 -1.79
CA ARG A 220 13.17 -7.24 -3.15
C ARG A 220 11.69 -7.33 -3.46
N PHE A 221 10.90 -7.85 -2.53
CA PHE A 221 9.45 -7.89 -2.65
C PHE A 221 8.87 -6.49 -2.88
N ILE A 222 9.26 -5.51 -2.06
CA ILE A 222 8.76 -4.13 -2.19
C ILE A 222 9.15 -3.52 -3.54
N LEU A 223 10.42 -3.68 -3.96
CA LEU A 223 10.87 -3.17 -5.25
C LEU A 223 10.10 -3.83 -6.41
N LEU A 224 9.90 -5.14 -6.33
CA LEU A 224 9.17 -5.91 -7.34
C LEU A 224 7.70 -5.46 -7.47
N GLN A 225 7.02 -5.21 -6.34
CA GLN A 225 5.66 -4.65 -6.31
C GLN A 225 5.58 -3.25 -6.92
N CYS A 226 6.69 -2.51 -6.94
CA CYS A 226 6.75 -1.16 -7.48
C CYS A 226 6.95 -1.11 -9.00
N ILE A 227 7.55 -2.14 -9.60
CA ILE A 227 7.91 -2.17 -11.02
C ILE A 227 6.91 -2.93 -11.90
N GLN A 228 6.09 -3.83 -11.35
CA GLN A 228 5.18 -4.69 -12.14
C GLN A 228 3.78 -4.11 -12.36
N TYR A 229 3.20 -4.37 -13.55
CA TYR A 229 1.85 -3.96 -13.94
C TYR A 229 0.80 -4.78 -13.21
N SER A 230 -0.05 -4.03 -12.49
CA SER A 230 -1.06 -4.47 -11.53
C SER A 230 -0.43 -5.46 -10.54
N SER A 231 -0.57 -5.16 -9.27
CA SER A 231 -0.17 -6.02 -8.15
C SER A 231 -0.98 -7.32 -8.16
N ASN A 232 -0.81 -8.12 -9.22
CA ASN A 232 -1.38 -9.44 -9.46
C ASN A 232 -0.57 -10.43 -8.66
N TYR A 233 -0.45 -10.15 -7.37
CA TYR A 233 -0.06 -11.15 -6.41
C TYR A 233 -1.14 -12.23 -6.47
N THR A 234 -0.83 -13.32 -7.18
CA THR A 234 -1.67 -14.52 -7.26
C THR A 234 -1.16 -15.43 -6.15
N PRO A 235 -1.81 -15.53 -4.98
CA PRO A 235 -1.50 -16.65 -4.12
C PRO A 235 -1.84 -17.90 -4.93
N LYS A 236 -0.82 -18.65 -5.39
CA LYS A 236 -1.07 -20.06 -5.71
C LYS A 236 -1.49 -20.70 -4.40
N VAL A 237 -2.25 -21.79 -4.50
CA VAL A 237 -3.02 -22.45 -3.45
C VAL A 237 -2.19 -22.83 -2.20
N THR A 238 -0.87 -22.71 -2.25
CA THR A 238 0.01 -22.59 -1.08
C THR A 238 0.42 -21.12 -0.86
N PHE A 239 -0.19 -20.43 0.12
CA PHE A 239 0.10 -19.04 0.54
C PHE A 239 1.56 -18.76 0.97
N GLU A 240 2.46 -19.70 0.72
CA GLU A 240 3.86 -19.67 1.16
C GLU A 240 4.80 -19.01 0.16
N VAL A 241 4.45 -19.02 -1.13
CA VAL A 241 5.27 -18.47 -2.22
C VAL A 241 4.46 -17.46 -3.02
N SER A 242 4.96 -16.24 -3.04
CA SER A 242 4.41 -15.11 -3.78
C SER A 242 4.55 -15.36 -5.28
N ASN A 243 3.48 -15.16 -6.06
CA ASN A 243 3.57 -15.22 -7.52
C ASN A 243 3.36 -13.83 -8.12
N PHE A 244 4.32 -13.44 -8.95
CA PHE A 244 4.44 -12.11 -9.55
C PHE A 244 4.10 -12.13 -11.04
N SER A 245 3.49 -11.05 -11.55
CA SER A 245 3.22 -10.86 -12.98
C SER A 245 4.53 -10.71 -13.77
N ASN A 246 4.52 -10.98 -15.07
CA ASN A 246 5.67 -10.70 -15.94
C ASN A 246 5.55 -9.33 -16.65
N LYS A 247 4.43 -8.61 -16.48
CA LYS A 247 4.22 -7.30 -17.14
C LYS A 247 4.82 -6.17 -16.30
N ILE A 248 5.50 -5.21 -16.93
CA ILE A 248 6.08 -4.01 -16.29
C ILE A 248 5.10 -2.82 -16.35
N TYR A 249 4.99 -2.04 -15.28
CA TYR A 249 4.01 -0.95 -15.14
C TYR A 249 4.43 0.34 -15.84
N SER A 250 5.57 0.91 -15.43
CA SER A 250 6.09 2.18 -15.97
C SER A 250 7.48 2.42 -15.41
N SER A 251 8.41 2.77 -16.30
CA SER A 251 9.77 3.17 -15.99
C SER A 251 9.87 4.42 -15.12
N GLU A 252 8.84 5.26 -15.09
CA GLU A 252 8.86 6.54 -14.39
C GLU A 252 8.58 6.41 -12.87
N LYS A 253 7.93 5.32 -12.44
CA LYS A 253 7.54 5.10 -11.04
C LYS A 253 8.67 4.62 -10.12
N ILE A 254 9.72 4.00 -10.65
CA ILE A 254 10.81 3.50 -9.78
C ILE A 254 11.50 4.65 -9.05
N VAL A 255 11.69 5.81 -9.70
CA VAL A 255 12.40 6.94 -9.12
C VAL A 255 11.59 7.57 -8.01
N GLU A 256 10.27 7.68 -8.18
CA GLU A 256 9.37 8.08 -7.10
C GLU A 256 9.49 7.12 -5.92
N VAL A 257 9.54 5.81 -6.18
CA VAL A 257 9.67 4.78 -5.14
C VAL A 257 11.03 4.90 -4.43
N ILE A 258 12.13 4.94 -5.17
CA ILE A 258 13.49 5.08 -4.62
C ILE A 258 13.60 6.37 -3.80
N SER A 259 13.12 7.49 -4.35
CA SER A 259 13.23 8.80 -3.70
C SER A 259 12.37 8.88 -2.43
N SER A 260 11.19 8.24 -2.42
CA SER A 260 10.26 8.29 -1.29
C SER A 260 10.44 7.17 -0.26
N PHE A 261 11.18 6.09 -0.58
CA PHE A 261 11.24 4.88 0.23
C PHE A 261 11.57 5.16 1.70
N SER A 262 12.71 5.82 1.97
CA SER A 262 13.12 6.14 3.34
C SER A 262 12.08 6.95 4.11
N ASN A 263 11.51 7.98 3.50
CA ASN A 263 10.52 8.82 4.17
C ASN A 263 9.23 8.06 4.45
N ARG A 264 8.78 7.23 3.50
CA ARG A 264 7.64 6.34 3.65
C ARG A 264 7.86 5.34 4.80
N ILE A 265 8.98 4.62 4.82
CA ILE A 265 9.29 3.66 5.89
C ILE A 265 9.34 4.36 7.26
N LYS A 266 9.98 5.52 7.36
CA LYS A 266 10.04 6.31 8.60
C LYS A 266 8.66 6.77 9.07
N LYS A 267 7.80 7.20 8.13
CA LYS A 267 6.44 7.64 8.45
C LYS A 267 5.58 6.49 8.95
N ILE A 268 5.61 5.33 8.27
CA ILE A 268 4.87 4.14 8.71
C ILE A 268 5.41 3.64 10.04
N HIS A 269 6.73 3.60 10.23
CA HIS A 269 7.37 3.27 11.51
C HIS A 269 6.88 4.19 12.64
N SER A 270 6.82 5.51 12.40
CA SER A 270 6.29 6.46 13.37
C SER A 270 4.81 6.20 13.69
N ILE A 271 3.99 5.87 12.68
CA ILE A 271 2.58 5.49 12.88
C ILE A 271 2.49 4.22 13.73
N TYR A 272 3.27 3.19 13.41
CA TYR A 272 3.25 1.90 14.11
C TYR A 272 3.70 2.00 15.56
N ASN A 273 4.48 3.02 15.92
CA ASN A 273 4.93 3.26 17.29
C ASN A 273 3.99 4.15 18.11
N LYS A 274 2.87 4.61 17.53
CA LYS A 274 1.75 5.16 18.31
C LYS A 274 0.99 4.09 19.08
N PHE A 275 1.12 2.83 18.67
CA PHE A 275 0.31 1.71 19.16
C PHE A 275 1.18 0.55 19.63
N ASP A 276 0.65 -0.23 20.57
CA ASP A 276 1.09 -1.59 20.86
C ASP A 276 0.54 -2.52 19.77
N ILE A 277 1.39 -2.94 18.82
CA ILE A 277 0.97 -3.72 17.65
C ILE A 277 1.28 -5.20 17.85
N GLU A 278 0.24 -6.01 17.80
CA GLU A 278 0.32 -7.47 17.72
C GLU A 278 0.20 -7.92 16.26
N PHE A 279 1.26 -8.54 15.73
CA PHE A 279 1.28 -9.07 14.37
C PHE A 279 0.93 -10.56 14.35
N LYS A 280 -0.17 -10.90 13.68
CA LYS A 280 -0.64 -12.27 13.45
C LYS A 280 -0.49 -12.69 11.99
N CYS A 281 -0.32 -14.00 11.80
CA CYS A 281 -0.22 -14.65 10.49
C CYS A 281 -1.09 -15.90 10.48
N GLU A 282 -2.38 -15.70 10.73
CA GLU A 282 -3.39 -16.74 10.94
C GLU A 282 -4.53 -16.60 9.93
N ASP A 283 -5.40 -17.60 9.84
CA ASP A 283 -6.63 -17.45 9.09
C ASP A 283 -7.48 -16.34 9.73
N ALA A 284 -7.91 -15.36 8.92
CA ALA A 284 -8.61 -14.18 9.43
C ALA A 284 -9.93 -14.54 10.14
N TRP A 285 -10.53 -15.69 9.82
CA TRP A 285 -11.71 -16.18 10.52
C TRP A 285 -11.35 -16.61 11.94
N GLU A 286 -10.24 -17.31 12.12
CA GLU A 286 -9.77 -17.73 13.46
C GLU A 286 -9.50 -16.51 14.34
N VAL A 287 -8.85 -15.48 13.80
CA VAL A 287 -8.62 -14.22 14.51
C VAL A 287 -9.94 -13.54 14.88
N LEU A 288 -10.90 -13.48 13.94
CA LEU A 288 -12.23 -12.95 14.23
C LEU A 288 -12.91 -13.73 15.36
N GLN A 289 -12.95 -15.06 15.29
CA GLN A 289 -13.59 -15.90 16.31
C GLN A 289 -12.93 -15.77 17.69
N GLN A 290 -11.60 -15.64 17.73
CA GLN A 290 -10.86 -15.43 18.96
C GLN A 290 -11.29 -14.15 19.68
N TYR A 291 -11.49 -13.06 18.94
CA TYR A 291 -11.68 -11.73 19.52
C TYR A 291 -13.12 -11.20 19.49
N LYS A 292 -14.05 -11.83 18.74
CA LYS A 292 -15.40 -11.27 18.49
C LYS A 292 -16.24 -11.02 19.74
N LYS A 293 -15.96 -11.72 20.85
CA LYS A 293 -16.68 -11.53 22.12
C LYS A 293 -16.21 -10.28 22.89
N ASN A 294 -15.03 -9.74 22.56
CA ASN A 294 -14.52 -8.54 23.20
C ASN A 294 -15.34 -7.33 22.76
N LYS A 295 -15.99 -6.62 23.69
CA LYS A 295 -16.84 -5.47 23.36
C LYS A 295 -16.05 -4.17 23.11
N ASN A 296 -14.78 -4.11 23.53
CA ASN A 296 -13.91 -2.94 23.40
C ASN A 296 -13.07 -2.98 22.10
N ILE A 297 -13.29 -3.97 21.25
CA ILE A 297 -12.60 -4.09 19.96
C ILE A 297 -13.44 -3.48 18.83
N LEU A 298 -12.77 -2.79 17.94
CA LEU A 298 -13.29 -2.39 16.64
C LEU A 298 -12.61 -3.23 15.55
N PHE A 299 -13.39 -4.00 14.78
CA PHE A 299 -12.87 -4.75 13.65
C PHE A 299 -12.91 -3.93 12.36
N ASN A 300 -11.80 -3.88 11.63
CA ASN A 300 -11.78 -3.54 10.22
C ASN A 300 -11.75 -4.82 9.39
N ILE A 301 -12.77 -4.98 8.55
CA ILE A 301 -12.96 -6.14 7.68
C ILE A 301 -12.87 -5.65 6.23
N ASP A 302 -11.64 -5.54 5.73
CA ASP A 302 -11.35 -5.22 4.33
C ASP A 302 -11.04 -6.50 3.54
N ILE A 303 -12.08 -7.33 3.39
CA ILE A 303 -11.97 -8.66 2.79
C ILE A 303 -11.83 -8.62 1.27
N ILE A 304 -11.68 -9.79 0.66
CA ILE A 304 -11.74 -9.99 -0.79
C ILE A 304 -13.09 -9.51 -1.37
N TYR A 305 -13.04 -8.78 -2.48
CA TYR A 305 -14.16 -8.00 -3.00
C TYR A 305 -15.11 -8.87 -3.84
N VAL A 306 -16.41 -8.73 -3.68
CA VAL A 306 -17.38 -9.36 -4.59
C VAL A 306 -17.49 -8.56 -5.89
N VAL A 307 -17.97 -9.14 -6.98
CA VAL A 307 -18.28 -8.35 -8.19
C VAL A 307 -19.33 -7.31 -7.83
N GLU A 308 -19.18 -6.08 -8.32
CA GLU A 308 -20.20 -5.06 -8.11
C GLU A 308 -21.51 -5.47 -8.79
N ASP A 309 -22.60 -5.42 -8.03
CA ASP A 309 -23.96 -5.61 -8.54
C ASP A 309 -24.85 -4.52 -7.93
N ASN A 310 -25.43 -3.71 -8.80
CA ASN A 310 -26.29 -2.59 -8.43
C ASN A 310 -27.78 -2.94 -8.60
N THR A 311 -28.13 -4.22 -8.78
CA THR A 311 -29.52 -4.66 -8.85
C THR A 311 -30.24 -4.29 -7.54
N PRO A 312 -31.39 -3.59 -7.60
CA PRO A 312 -32.15 -3.24 -6.40
C PRO A 312 -32.48 -4.49 -5.56
N ILE A 313 -32.36 -4.40 -4.23
CA ILE A 313 -32.62 -5.55 -3.35
C ILE A 313 -34.08 -6.02 -3.42
N GLU A 314 -34.98 -5.11 -3.79
CA GLU A 314 -36.41 -5.32 -3.95
C GLU A 314 -36.74 -6.32 -5.07
N ASN A 315 -35.77 -6.59 -5.96
CA ASN A 315 -35.89 -7.59 -7.01
C ASN A 315 -35.62 -9.03 -6.52
N PHE A 316 -35.27 -9.21 -5.25
CA PHE A 316 -34.94 -10.50 -4.66
C PHE A 316 -35.88 -10.80 -3.48
N SER A 317 -36.22 -12.06 -3.28
CA SER A 317 -36.93 -12.48 -2.07
C SER A 317 -35.98 -12.48 -0.87
N SER A 318 -36.50 -12.36 0.34
CA SER A 318 -35.69 -12.47 1.57
C SER A 318 -35.00 -13.84 1.68
N ASN A 319 -35.70 -14.92 1.31
CA ASN A 319 -35.18 -16.28 1.35
C ASN A 319 -33.96 -16.47 0.43
N TYR A 320 -33.93 -15.78 -0.71
CA TYR A 320 -32.78 -15.80 -1.62
C TYR A 320 -31.48 -15.47 -0.88
N PHE A 321 -31.46 -14.39 -0.10
CA PHE A 321 -30.25 -13.95 0.60
C PHE A 321 -29.86 -14.83 1.80
N GLU A 322 -30.83 -15.45 2.46
CA GLU A 322 -30.57 -16.34 3.60
C GLU A 322 -29.90 -17.65 3.15
N GLU A 323 -30.30 -18.15 1.98
CA GLU A 323 -29.83 -19.40 1.37
C GLU A 323 -28.53 -19.24 0.56
N LEU A 324 -28.07 -18.00 0.31
CA LEU A 324 -26.83 -17.73 -0.43
C LEU A 324 -25.63 -18.46 0.18
N GLN A 325 -24.90 -19.14 -0.69
CA GLN A 325 -23.59 -19.72 -0.39
C GLN A 325 -22.49 -18.89 -1.06
N SER A 326 -21.26 -19.04 -0.57
CA SER A 326 -20.09 -18.34 -1.11
C SER A 326 -19.85 -18.55 -2.61
N LYS A 327 -20.20 -19.72 -3.13
CA LYS A 327 -20.08 -20.05 -4.55
C LYS A 327 -21.04 -19.23 -5.45
N ASP A 328 -22.10 -18.68 -4.88
CA ASP A 328 -23.17 -18.00 -5.61
C ASP A 328 -22.84 -16.52 -5.83
N ILE A 329 -21.83 -15.98 -5.13
CA ILE A 329 -21.39 -14.59 -5.29
C ILE A 329 -20.02 -14.57 -6.00
N PRO A 330 -19.97 -14.12 -7.26
CA PRO A 330 -18.70 -14.05 -7.97
C PRO A 330 -17.77 -13.01 -7.33
N LEU A 331 -16.47 -13.32 -7.35
CA LEU A 331 -15.44 -12.41 -6.84
C LEU A 331 -15.02 -11.41 -7.91
N ALA A 332 -14.71 -10.18 -7.50
CA ALA A 332 -14.19 -9.15 -8.39
C ALA A 332 -12.89 -9.61 -9.07
N ARG A 333 -12.70 -9.19 -10.33
CA ARG A 333 -11.47 -9.48 -11.10
C ARG A 333 -10.22 -8.86 -10.47
N THR A 334 -10.39 -7.84 -9.64
CA THR A 334 -9.35 -7.15 -8.87
C THR A 334 -8.89 -7.91 -7.63
N ASN A 335 -9.34 -9.14 -7.39
CA ASN A 335 -8.82 -10.02 -6.33
C ASN A 335 -7.68 -10.93 -6.78
N TYR A 336 -7.16 -10.68 -7.99
CA TYR A 336 -5.81 -11.03 -8.41
C TYR A 336 -5.36 -12.48 -8.17
N GLY A 337 -6.26 -13.46 -8.27
CA GLY A 337 -5.88 -14.88 -8.17
C GLY A 337 -6.67 -15.70 -7.19
N VAL A 338 -7.39 -15.06 -6.28
CA VAL A 338 -8.28 -15.78 -5.36
C VAL A 338 -9.51 -16.23 -6.14
N LYS A 339 -9.64 -17.56 -6.29
CA LYS A 339 -10.73 -18.18 -7.05
C LYS A 339 -11.97 -18.44 -6.21
N LYS A 340 -11.82 -18.58 -4.89
CA LYS A 340 -12.88 -18.88 -3.94
C LYS A 340 -12.60 -18.17 -2.62
N PHE A 341 -13.60 -17.48 -2.09
CA PHE A 341 -13.57 -16.83 -0.79
C PHE A 341 -15.00 -16.73 -0.27
N ASP A 342 -15.20 -16.98 1.02
CA ASP A 342 -16.53 -16.97 1.63
C ASP A 342 -16.86 -15.61 2.24
N SER A 343 -17.26 -14.65 1.40
CA SER A 343 -17.66 -13.31 1.87
C SER A 343 -18.92 -13.35 2.75
N ILE A 344 -19.87 -14.24 2.44
CA ILE A 344 -21.13 -14.37 3.19
C ILE A 344 -20.88 -14.73 4.65
N LYS A 345 -19.92 -15.63 4.90
CA LYS A 345 -19.52 -16.02 6.24
C LYS A 345 -19.09 -14.84 7.11
N TYR A 346 -18.37 -13.85 6.57
CA TYR A 346 -18.01 -12.63 7.29
C TYR A 346 -19.19 -11.67 7.43
N ILE A 347 -19.99 -11.49 6.36
CA ILE A 347 -21.16 -10.61 6.38
C ILE A 347 -22.15 -11.04 7.48
N LYS A 348 -22.40 -12.34 7.63
CA LYS A 348 -23.31 -12.87 8.66
C LYS A 348 -22.85 -12.62 10.10
N GLU A 349 -21.56 -12.36 10.34
CA GLU A 349 -21.01 -12.05 11.66
C GLU A 349 -21.10 -10.58 12.04
N LEU A 350 -21.37 -9.66 11.08
CA LEU A 350 -21.32 -8.22 11.34
C LEU A 350 -22.27 -7.78 12.48
N LYS A 351 -23.42 -8.44 12.65
CA LYS A 351 -24.34 -8.17 13.78
C LYS A 351 -23.74 -8.42 15.16
N TYR A 352 -22.68 -9.22 15.27
CA TYR A 352 -22.13 -9.67 16.55
C TYR A 352 -20.86 -8.92 16.96
N ILE A 353 -20.40 -7.96 16.17
CA ILE A 353 -19.14 -7.26 16.36
C ILE A 353 -19.31 -5.76 16.13
N ASN A 354 -18.45 -4.95 16.75
CA ASN A 354 -18.32 -3.56 16.32
C ASN A 354 -17.39 -3.55 15.10
N CYS A 355 -17.85 -3.01 13.98
CA CYS A 355 -17.12 -3.18 12.73
C CYS A 355 -17.17 -1.99 11.79
N ILE A 356 -16.12 -1.91 10.97
CA ILE A 356 -16.09 -1.27 9.66
C ILE A 356 -15.83 -2.39 8.64
N TYR A 357 -16.72 -2.56 7.69
CA TYR A 357 -16.67 -3.58 6.64
C TYR A 357 -16.62 -2.89 5.27
N ASN A 358 -15.63 -3.23 4.45
CA ASN A 358 -15.42 -2.63 3.14
C ASN A 358 -15.61 -3.68 2.03
N ASN A 359 -16.43 -3.38 1.03
CA ASN A 359 -16.57 -4.22 -0.16
C ASN A 359 -17.26 -3.46 -1.30
N ASN A 360 -17.39 -4.06 -2.48
CA ASN A 360 -18.20 -3.50 -3.56
C ASN A 360 -19.68 -3.41 -3.19
N ALA A 361 -20.37 -2.46 -3.84
CA ALA A 361 -21.82 -2.41 -3.82
C ALA A 361 -22.39 -3.74 -4.34
N HIS A 362 -23.22 -4.38 -3.51
CA HIS A 362 -23.82 -5.68 -3.83
C HIS A 362 -25.15 -5.86 -3.07
N PRO A 363 -26.19 -6.50 -3.67
CA PRO A 363 -27.51 -6.63 -3.05
C PRO A 363 -27.46 -7.45 -1.75
N ALA A 364 -26.62 -8.49 -1.71
CA ALA A 364 -26.43 -9.29 -0.51
C ALA A 364 -25.89 -8.47 0.68
N ILE A 365 -24.94 -7.56 0.43
CA ILE A 365 -24.39 -6.71 1.48
C ILE A 365 -25.46 -5.73 1.97
N GLU A 366 -26.21 -5.12 1.04
CA GLU A 366 -27.29 -4.20 1.38
C GLU A 366 -28.41 -4.90 2.18
N TYR A 367 -28.76 -6.14 1.82
CA TYR A 367 -29.73 -6.94 2.58
C TYR A 367 -29.29 -7.15 4.02
N TYR A 368 -28.09 -7.68 4.25
CA TYR A 368 -27.59 -7.95 5.60
C TYR A 368 -27.38 -6.66 6.40
N ARG A 369 -26.91 -5.59 5.76
CA ARG A 369 -26.83 -4.26 6.37
C ARG A 369 -28.18 -3.81 6.92
N ARG A 370 -29.25 -3.83 6.09
CA ARG A 370 -30.60 -3.43 6.52
C ARG A 370 -31.11 -4.35 7.62
N LYS A 371 -30.94 -5.67 7.47
CA LYS A 371 -31.35 -6.67 8.46
C LYS A 371 -30.69 -6.46 9.82
N PHE A 372 -29.45 -5.99 9.83
CA PHE A 372 -28.67 -5.75 11.05
C PHE A 372 -28.71 -4.29 11.51
N GLY A 373 -29.47 -3.41 10.87
CA GLY A 373 -29.54 -1.99 11.26
C GLY A 373 -28.18 -1.28 11.18
N LEU A 374 -27.31 -1.68 10.25
CA LEU A 374 -25.98 -1.09 10.09
C LEU A 374 -26.02 0.14 9.18
N GLU A 375 -25.12 1.09 9.44
CA GLU A 375 -24.92 2.28 8.64
C GLU A 375 -24.11 1.99 7.37
N LYS A 376 -24.17 2.89 6.40
CA LYS A 376 -23.41 2.78 5.14
C LYS A 376 -22.98 4.11 4.57
N LEU A 377 -21.72 4.16 4.10
CA LEU A 377 -21.25 5.13 3.13
C LEU A 377 -21.05 4.47 1.76
N ILE A 378 -21.17 5.29 0.70
CA ILE A 378 -20.85 4.89 -0.66
C ILE A 378 -19.66 5.72 -1.14
N PHE A 379 -18.62 5.04 -1.59
CA PHE A 379 -17.44 5.64 -2.19
C PHE A 379 -17.32 5.20 -3.65
N THR A 380 -17.43 6.14 -4.59
CA THR A 380 -17.22 5.85 -6.00
C THR A 380 -15.73 5.91 -6.31
N ARG A 381 -15.16 4.80 -6.76
CA ARG A 381 -13.75 4.72 -7.16
C ARG A 381 -13.60 4.58 -8.66
N VAL A 382 -12.59 5.25 -9.21
CA VAL A 382 -12.14 5.01 -10.59
C VAL A 382 -11.07 3.93 -10.57
N GLU A 383 -11.36 2.81 -11.21
CA GLU A 383 -10.42 1.72 -11.42
C GLU A 383 -9.84 1.80 -12.82
N THR A 384 -8.52 1.66 -12.92
CA THR A 384 -7.85 1.47 -14.22
C THR A 384 -7.47 0.01 -14.33
N SER A 385 -8.13 -0.69 -15.25
CA SER A 385 -7.85 -2.08 -15.58
C SER A 385 -7.16 -2.13 -16.94
N SER A 386 -6.24 -3.07 -17.15
CA SER A 386 -5.89 -3.45 -18.51
C SER A 386 -6.33 -4.87 -18.76
N SER A 387 -6.96 -5.10 -19.92
CA SER A 387 -7.07 -6.44 -20.47
C SER A 387 -6.12 -6.57 -21.66
N ILE A 388 -5.71 -7.80 -21.96
CA ILE A 388 -4.89 -8.10 -23.15
C ILE A 388 -5.62 -7.68 -24.43
N GLU A 389 -6.95 -7.74 -24.44
CA GLU A 389 -7.79 -7.50 -25.62
C GLU A 389 -8.24 -6.05 -25.81
N LYS A 390 -8.41 -5.26 -24.73
CA LYS A 390 -9.03 -3.91 -24.79
C LYS A 390 -8.07 -2.77 -24.46
N GLY A 391 -6.80 -3.06 -24.19
CA GLY A 391 -5.87 -2.06 -23.66
C GLY A 391 -6.26 -1.60 -22.24
N ALA A 392 -5.69 -0.48 -21.80
CA ALA A 392 -6.05 0.13 -20.52
C ALA A 392 -7.41 0.83 -20.64
N TYR A 393 -8.39 0.43 -19.82
CA TYR A 393 -9.70 1.07 -19.74
C TYR A 393 -9.99 1.50 -18.30
N ARG A 394 -10.67 2.64 -18.16
CA ARG A 394 -11.15 3.15 -16.87
C ARG A 394 -12.59 2.72 -16.68
N HIS A 395 -12.91 2.21 -15.51
CA HIS A 395 -14.29 1.97 -15.11
C HIS A 395 -14.49 2.49 -13.69
N THR A 396 -15.71 2.93 -13.39
CA THR A 396 -16.10 3.32 -12.03
C THR A 396 -16.71 2.13 -11.34
N ALA A 397 -16.37 1.94 -10.07
CA ALA A 397 -17.02 0.97 -9.21
C ALA A 397 -17.48 1.66 -7.92
N ASN A 398 -18.63 1.26 -7.39
CA ASN A 398 -19.08 1.72 -6.08
C ASN A 398 -18.62 0.77 -4.99
N GLU A 399 -18.06 1.36 -3.94
CA GLU A 399 -17.64 0.66 -2.73
C GLU A 399 -18.57 1.04 -1.58
N TYR A 400 -19.03 0.04 -0.84
CA TYR A 400 -19.74 0.21 0.42
C TYR A 400 -18.77 0.13 1.59
N ILE A 401 -18.87 1.12 2.47
CA ILE A 401 -18.33 1.07 3.82
C ILE A 401 -19.52 0.86 4.75
N VAL A 402 -19.72 -0.36 5.22
CA VAL A 402 -20.78 -0.72 6.17
C VAL A 402 -20.20 -0.71 7.57
N PHE A 403 -20.87 -0.07 8.52
CA PHE A 403 -20.35 0.03 9.88
C PHE A 403 -21.48 0.06 10.91
N GLY A 404 -21.14 -0.33 12.12
CA GLY A 404 -22.06 -0.27 13.26
C GLY A 404 -21.46 -0.92 14.50
N LEU A 405 -22.10 -0.67 15.63
CA LEU A 405 -21.86 -1.41 16.86
C LEU A 405 -22.54 -2.79 16.76
N LYS A 406 -22.07 -3.75 17.56
CA LYS A 406 -22.76 -5.02 17.69
C LYS A 406 -24.20 -4.79 18.19
N ASN A 407 -25.17 -5.52 17.63
CA ASN A 407 -26.54 -5.50 18.14
C ASN A 407 -26.60 -6.35 19.41
N ASN A 408 -27.14 -5.78 20.49
CA ASN A 408 -27.41 -6.52 21.73
C ASN A 408 -28.63 -7.42 21.58
#